data_AF-A0A1X0J0C8-F1
#
_entry.id   AF-A0A1X0J0C8-F1
#
_cell.length_a   1.000
_cell.length_b   1.000
_cell.length_c   1.000
_cell.angle_alpha   90.00
_cell.angle_beta   90.00
_cell.angle_gamma   90.00
#
_symmetry.space_group_name_H-M   'P 1'
#
loop_
_entity.id
_entity.type
_entity.pdbx_description
1 polymer ?
#
loop_
_entity_poly.entity_id
_entity_poly.type
_entity_poly.pdbx_seq_one_letter_code
_entity_poly.pdbx_strand_id
1 'polypeptide(L)'
;MPHLTSASAADSGQAEHFRRILAERRAELDARLADDARRLAARRRAGSTCGVKAIRYRMRKLERQRDEMDRMLTGLDALAAASVTS
;
A
#
# COMPACT_ATOMS: atom_id res chain seq x y z
N MET A 1 -0.38 29.81 -27.30
CA MET A 1 0.01 28.42 -26.99
C MET A 1 -0.53 28.03 -25.61
N PRO A 2 -1.72 27.42 -25.46
CA PRO A 2 -2.28 27.03 -24.16
C PRO A 2 -2.32 25.51 -23.90
N HIS A 3 -1.63 24.68 -24.69
CA HIS A 3 -1.76 23.21 -24.62
C HIS A 3 -0.95 22.55 -23.50
N LEU A 4 0.00 23.25 -22.88
CA LEU A 4 0.87 22.67 -21.84
C LEU A 4 0.22 22.68 -20.44
N THR A 5 -0.70 23.61 -20.17
CA THR A 5 -1.32 23.78 -18.85
C THR A 5 -2.38 22.71 -18.56
N SER A 6 -3.08 22.22 -19.59
CA SER A 6 -4.13 21.20 -19.44
C SER A 6 -3.55 19.80 -19.14
N ALA A 7 -2.41 19.47 -19.74
CA ALA A 7 -1.72 18.19 -19.50
C ALA A 7 -1.14 18.11 -18.08
N SER A 8 -0.47 19.17 -17.61
CA SER A 8 0.09 19.23 -16.26
C SER A 8 -0.96 19.13 -15.15
N ALA A 9 -2.14 19.75 -15.33
CA ALA A 9 -3.24 19.64 -14.38
C ALA A 9 -3.89 18.24 -14.38
N ALA A 10 -4.00 17.61 -15.56
CA ALA A 10 -4.48 16.22 -15.68
C ALA A 10 -3.52 15.22 -15.03
N ASP A 11 -2.21 15.40 -15.22
CA ASP A 11 -1.17 14.58 -14.60
C ASP A 11 -1.18 14.72 -13.06
N SER A 12 -1.41 15.94 -12.56
CA SER A 12 -1.51 16.22 -11.13
C SER A 12 -2.75 15.59 -10.49
N GLY A 13 -3.92 15.72 -11.12
CA GLY A 13 -5.16 15.10 -10.65
C GLY A 13 -5.13 13.57 -10.72
N GLN A 14 -4.51 13.01 -11.76
CA GLN A 14 -4.32 11.57 -11.90
C GLN A 14 -3.35 11.02 -10.84
N ALA A 15 -2.25 11.74 -10.55
CA ALA A 15 -1.32 11.36 -9.50
C ALA A 15 -1.96 11.40 -8.10
N GLU A 16 -2.77 12.42 -7.80
CA GLU A 16 -3.53 12.49 -6.54
C GLU A 16 -4.54 11.35 -6.42
N HIS A 17 -5.25 11.03 -7.50
CA HIS A 17 -6.18 9.91 -7.54
C HIS A 17 -5.47 8.58 -7.24
N PHE A 18 -4.33 8.32 -7.88
CA PHE A 18 -3.53 7.12 -7.61
C PHE A 18 -2.98 7.08 -6.18
N ARG A 19 -2.51 8.21 -5.64
CA ARG A 19 -2.10 8.29 -4.23
C ARG A 19 -3.22 7.87 -3.29
N ARG A 20 -4.44 8.37 -3.52
CA ARG A 20 -5.59 8.03 -2.67
C ARG A 20 -5.92 6.54 -2.74
N ILE A 21 -5.97 5.96 -3.94
CA ILE A 21 -6.24 4.53 -4.12
C ILE A 21 -5.16 3.69 -3.42
N LEU A 22 -3.89 4.06 -3.58
CA LEU A 22 -2.77 3.35 -2.95
C LEU A 22 -2.81 3.51 -1.41
N ALA A 23 -3.17 4.68 -0.89
CA ALA A 23 -3.33 4.87 0.55
C ALA A 23 -4.46 4.01 1.13
N GLU A 24 -5.62 3.97 0.46
CA GLU A 24 -6.78 3.15 0.87
C GLU A 24 -6.43 1.65 0.86
N ARG A 25 -5.76 1.19 -0.20
CA ARG A 25 -5.31 -0.19 -0.33
C ARG A 25 -4.23 -0.56 0.71
N ARG A 26 -3.36 0.37 1.08
CA ARG A 26 -2.35 0.17 2.14
C ARG A 26 -3.03 -0.01 3.49
N ALA A 27 -4.01 0.84 3.81
CA ALA A 27 -4.80 0.73 5.02
C ALA A 27 -5.55 -0.62 5.09
N GLU A 28 -6.08 -1.11 3.96
CA GLU A 28 -6.71 -2.43 3.87
C GLU A 28 -5.71 -3.57 4.17
N LEU A 29 -4.49 -3.51 3.64
CA LEU A 29 -3.44 -4.49 3.93
C LEU A 29 -3.03 -4.47 5.40
N ASP A 30 -2.85 -3.29 5.99
CA ASP A 30 -2.50 -3.13 7.40
C ASP A 30 -3.60 -3.70 8.33
N ALA A 31 -4.88 -3.46 7.99
CA ALA A 31 -6.00 -4.05 8.72
C ALA A 31 -5.99 -5.59 8.66
N ARG A 32 -5.69 -6.17 7.48
CA ARG A 32 -5.58 -7.63 7.31
C ARG A 32 -4.40 -8.22 8.07
N LEU A 33 -3.25 -7.54 8.07
CA LEU A 33 -2.07 -7.93 8.85
C LEU A 33 -2.35 -7.92 10.35
N ALA A 34 -3.03 -6.87 10.84
CA ALA A 34 -3.46 -6.78 12.23
C ALA A 34 -4.42 -7.91 12.60
N ASP A 35 -5.35 -8.28 11.71
CA ASP A 35 -6.27 -9.40 11.95
C ASP A 35 -5.53 -10.74 12.04
N ASP A 36 -4.64 -11.02 11.09
CA ASP A 36 -3.82 -12.24 11.11
C ASP A 36 -2.92 -12.30 12.36
N ALA A 37 -2.35 -11.17 12.79
CA ALA A 37 -1.59 -11.09 14.04
C ALA A 37 -2.45 -11.41 15.28
N ARG A 38 -3.68 -10.89 15.34
CA ARG A 38 -4.64 -11.24 16.42
C ARG A 38 -4.97 -12.73 16.41
N ARG A 39 -5.21 -13.33 15.23
CA ARG A 39 -5.46 -14.78 15.09
C ARG A 39 -4.27 -15.59 15.57
N LEU A 40 -3.03 -15.16 15.26
CA LEU A 40 -1.82 -15.83 15.72
C LEU A 40 -1.68 -15.77 17.25
N ALA A 41 -1.96 -14.61 17.84
CA ALA A 41 -1.95 -14.41 19.29
C ALA A 41 -2.99 -15.30 19.99
N ALA A 42 -4.22 -15.37 19.45
CA ALA A 42 -5.27 -16.25 19.97
C ALA A 42 -4.86 -17.72 19.92
N ARG A 43 -4.28 -18.19 18.80
CA ARG A 43 -3.77 -19.56 18.67
C ARG A 43 -2.64 -19.87 19.64
N ARG A 44 -1.72 -18.91 19.84
CA ARG A 44 -0.65 -19.03 20.83
C ARG A 44 -1.20 -19.18 22.25
N ARG A 45 -2.20 -18.38 22.63
CA ARG A 45 -2.88 -18.50 23.94
C ARG A 45 -3.59 -19.85 24.11
N ALA A 46 -4.17 -20.37 23.04
CA ALA A 46 -4.82 -21.69 23.02
C ALA A 46 -3.83 -22.88 22.93
N GLY A 47 -2.52 -22.63 22.83
CA GLY A 47 -1.51 -23.69 22.61
C GLY A 47 -1.64 -24.41 21.26
N SER A 48 -2.43 -23.89 20.33
CA SER A 48 -2.72 -24.55 19.05
C SER A 48 -1.71 -24.13 17.97
N THR A 49 -1.03 -25.10 17.39
CA THR A 49 -0.12 -24.90 16.24
C THR A 49 -0.82 -25.07 14.89
N CYS A 50 -2.06 -25.57 14.90
CA CYS A 50 -2.88 -25.73 13.71
C CYS A 50 -2.97 -24.39 12.98
N GLY A 51 -2.84 -24.39 11.65
CA GLY A 51 -3.00 -23.20 10.79
C GLY A 51 -1.99 -22.06 10.99
N VAL A 52 -1.08 -22.12 11.97
CA VAL A 52 -0.10 -21.05 12.25
C VAL A 52 0.84 -20.83 11.07
N LYS A 53 1.27 -21.91 10.39
CA LYS A 53 2.09 -21.81 9.16
C LYS A 53 1.34 -21.10 8.03
N ALA A 54 0.05 -21.40 7.85
CA ALA A 54 -0.78 -20.79 6.81
C ALA A 54 -1.00 -19.29 7.06
N ILE A 55 -1.24 -18.90 8.33
CA ILE A 55 -1.35 -17.49 8.73
C ILE A 55 -0.03 -16.76 8.49
N ARG A 56 1.11 -17.32 8.94
CA ARG A 56 2.43 -16.72 8.67
C ARG A 56 2.74 -16.58 7.18
N TYR A 57 2.36 -17.57 6.37
CA TYR A 57 2.54 -17.47 4.92
C TYR A 57 1.71 -16.32 4.33
N ARG A 58 0.45 -16.18 4.75
CA ARG A 58 -0.43 -15.10 4.32
C ARG A 58 0.09 -13.73 4.73
N MET A 59 0.51 -13.56 5.98
CA MET A 59 1.10 -12.31 6.47
C MET A 59 2.31 -11.90 5.63
N ARG A 60 3.24 -12.82 5.34
CA ARG A 60 4.40 -12.51 4.47
C ARG A 60 4.01 -12.08 3.06
N LYS A 61 2.91 -12.61 2.52
CA LYS A 61 2.40 -12.19 1.21
C LYS A 61 1.83 -10.77 1.29
N LEU A 62 1.07 -10.46 2.34
CA LEU A 62 0.50 -9.14 2.58
C LEU A 62 1.59 -8.08 2.85
N GLU A 63 2.63 -8.42 3.61
CA GLU A 63 3.80 -7.56 3.84
C GLU A 63 4.49 -7.21 2.53
N ARG A 64 4.73 -8.19 1.65
CA ARG A 64 5.31 -7.93 0.31
C ARG A 64 4.44 -7.01 -0.53
N GLN A 65 3.12 -7.19 -0.49
CA GLN A 65 2.19 -6.32 -1.21
C GLN A 65 2.23 -4.89 -0.66
N ARG A 66 2.31 -4.74 0.67
CA ARG A 66 2.44 -3.42 1.31
C ARG A 66 3.75 -2.75 0.91
N ASP A 67 4.87 -3.49 0.93
CA ASP A 67 6.17 -2.95 0.54
C ASP A 67 6.22 -2.55 -0.94
N GLU A 68 5.56 -3.30 -1.82
CA GLU A 68 5.40 -2.94 -3.23
C GLU A 68 4.60 -1.65 -3.40
N MET A 69 3.51 -1.49 -2.64
CA MET A 69 2.71 -0.28 -2.63
C MET A 69 3.47 0.93 -2.09
N ASP A 70 4.27 0.75 -1.05
CA ASP A 70 5.11 1.82 -0.50
C ASP A 70 6.15 2.30 -1.52
N ARG A 71 6.69 1.39 -2.34
CA ARG A 71 7.55 1.76 -3.47
C ARG A 71 6.79 2.54 -4.54
N MET A 72 5.57 2.15 -4.87
CA MET A 72 4.74 2.88 -5.84
C MET A 72 4.41 4.30 -5.35
N LEU A 73 4.05 4.46 -4.08
CA LEU A 73 3.82 5.77 -3.46
C LEU A 73 5.07 6.65 -3.51
N THR A 74 6.21 6.10 -3.12
CA THR A 74 7.51 6.80 -3.18
C THR A 74 7.85 7.23 -4.61
N GLY A 75 7.56 6.37 -5.60
CA GLY A 75 7.74 6.69 -7.02
C GLY A 75 6.84 7.83 -7.51
N LEU A 76 5.57 7.83 -7.11
CA LEU A 76 4.63 8.92 -7.42
C LEU A 76 5.06 10.25 -6.78
N ASP A 77 5.59 10.21 -5.56
CA ASP A 77 6.12 11.40 -4.87
C ASP A 77 7.36 11.95 -5.56
N ALA A 78 8.27 11.08 -6.01
CA ALA A 78 9.43 11.49 -6.80
C ALA A 78 9.04 12.12 -8.15
N LEU A 79 8.05 11.55 -8.85
CA LEU A 79 7.55 12.09 -10.12
C LEU A 79 6.89 13.46 -9.94
N ALA A 80 6.08 13.63 -8.89
CA ALA A 80 5.49 14.92 -8.58
C ALA A 80 6.55 15.97 -8.24
N ALA A 81 7.56 15.63 -7.44
CA ALA A 81 8.67 16.53 -7.13
C ALA A 81 9.43 16.97 -8.39
N ALA A 82 9.70 16.04 -9.32
CA ALA A 82 10.39 16.32 -10.58
C ALA A 82 9.60 17.29 -11.49
N SER A 83 8.26 17.15 -11.51
CA SER A 83 7.37 18.03 -12.29
C SER A 83 7.24 19.46 -11.74
N VAL A 84 7.60 19.69 -10.47
CA VAL A 84 7.61 21.04 -9.87
C VAL A 84 8.91 21.79 -10.15
N THR A 85 9.99 21.06 -10.43
CA THR A 85 11.33 21.62 -10.70
C THR A 85 11.67 21.85 -12.18
N SER A 86 10.82 21.40 -13.11
CA SER A 86 11.02 21.57 -14.58
C SER A 86 10.09 22.65 -15.14
#